data_AF-T0LPB9-F1
#
_entry.id   AF-T0LPB9-F1
#
_cell.length_a   1.000
_cell.length_b   1.000
_cell.length_c   1.000
_cell.angle_alpha   90.00
_cell.angle_beta   90.00
_cell.angle_gamma   90.00
#
_symmetry.space_group_name_H-M   'P 1'
#
loop_
_entity.id
_entity.type
_entity.pdbx_description
1 polymer ?
#
loop_
_entity_poly.entity_id
_entity_poly.type
_entity_poly.pdbx_seq_one_letter_code
_entity_poly.pdbx_strand_id
1 'polypeptide(L)'
;MAQYLIPPNGGKAAIVPSAGNAPEAGNPTVLPIETLRKFQWTFLIRHPRRSIPSYYRCTVPPLDKMTGFYNFMPSEAGYAELRTLFDFLVKERIVDESNLLVVDADDLLDDPEAIIRAYCQHVGLDFTDNMLNWGEEDTKIAQEKFAKWTGFHEDALGSTSLRPRNKAHKKVITRESEEAEWKQKFGDKGLKEIRECVDANVKDYEYLKKFAIRV
;
A
#
# COMPACT_ATOMS: atom_id res chain seq x y z
N MET A 1 1.15 3.88 5.76
CA MET A 1 -0.21 4.14 5.24
C MET A 1 -0.49 5.63 5.31
N ALA A 2 -1.23 6.19 4.34
CA ALA A 2 -1.52 7.63 4.29
C ALA A 2 -2.29 8.17 5.50
N GLN A 3 -2.91 7.29 6.30
CA GLN A 3 -3.59 7.61 7.55
C GLN A 3 -2.75 8.35 8.60
N TYR A 4 -1.41 8.28 8.51
CA TYR A 4 -0.51 9.05 9.38
C TYR A 4 -0.35 10.50 8.95
N LEU A 5 -0.70 10.81 7.70
CA LEU A 5 -0.71 12.15 7.14
C LEU A 5 -2.12 12.72 7.10
N ILE A 6 -3.11 11.92 6.71
CA ILE A 6 -4.53 12.27 6.60
C ILE A 6 -5.30 11.52 7.68
N PRO A 7 -5.99 12.18 8.64
CA PRO A 7 -6.76 11.47 9.64
C PRO A 7 -7.87 10.61 9.00
N PRO A 8 -8.04 9.35 9.44
CA PRO A 8 -9.01 8.46 8.85
C PRO A 8 -10.46 8.85 9.18
N ASN A 9 -11.42 8.27 8.45
CA ASN A 9 -12.87 8.43 8.69
C ASN A 9 -13.35 9.89 8.60
N GLY A 10 -12.72 10.72 7.76
CA GLY A 10 -13.06 12.13 7.62
C GLY A 10 -12.67 12.98 8.83
N GLY A 11 -11.75 12.50 9.67
CA GLY A 11 -11.17 13.28 10.75
C GLY A 11 -10.53 14.57 10.24
N LYS A 12 -10.64 15.66 11.01
CA LYS A 12 -10.00 16.93 10.66
C LYS A 12 -8.52 16.88 11.02
N ALA A 13 -7.67 17.20 10.06
CA ALA A 13 -6.25 17.35 10.33
C ALA A 13 -5.96 18.66 11.07
N ALA A 14 -4.94 18.60 11.92
CA ALA A 14 -4.29 19.76 12.49
C ALA A 14 -2.79 19.57 12.32
N ILE A 15 -2.07 20.65 12.02
CA ILE A 15 -0.61 20.62 11.94
C ILE A 15 -0.07 20.18 13.29
N VAL A 16 0.76 19.12 13.29
CA VAL A 16 1.36 18.65 14.54
C VAL A 16 2.35 19.72 15.07
N PRO A 17 2.37 20.00 16.39
CA PRO A 17 3.24 21.03 16.96
C PRO A 17 4.72 20.87 16.63
N SER A 18 5.18 19.63 16.42
CA SER A 18 6.55 19.33 16.01
C SER A 18 6.88 19.75 14.58
N ALA A 19 5.88 19.95 13.72
CA ALA A 19 6.04 20.35 12.32
C ALA A 19 5.67 21.81 12.06
N GLY A 20 4.85 22.42 12.92
CA GLY A 20 4.47 23.83 12.82
C GLY A 20 3.36 24.20 13.80
N ASN A 21 3.11 25.51 13.95
CA ASN A 21 2.12 26.05 14.90
C ASN A 21 0.95 26.80 14.23
N ALA A 22 1.00 26.98 12.91
CA ALA A 22 -0.01 27.73 12.17
C ALA A 22 -0.99 26.78 11.46
N PRO A 23 -2.31 26.97 11.61
CA PRO A 23 -3.29 26.22 10.83
C PRO A 23 -3.25 26.64 9.36
N GLU A 24 -3.36 25.67 8.46
CA GLU A 24 -3.44 25.89 7.01
C GLU A 24 -4.85 25.51 6.54
N ALA A 25 -5.65 26.51 6.18
CA ALA A 25 -7.03 26.28 5.75
C ALA A 25 -7.06 25.40 4.49
N GLY A 26 -7.84 24.32 4.55
CA GLY A 26 -7.99 23.39 3.42
C GLY A 26 -6.86 22.37 3.27
N ASN A 27 -5.81 22.39 4.12
CA ASN A 27 -4.81 21.33 4.18
C ASN A 27 -5.40 20.11 4.92
N PRO A 28 -5.62 18.97 4.24
CA PRO A 28 -6.17 17.77 4.86
C PRO A 28 -5.09 16.95 5.60
N THR A 29 -3.85 17.45 5.66
CA THR A 29 -2.71 16.74 6.23
C THR A 29 -2.28 17.30 7.59
N VAL A 30 -1.56 16.49 8.36
CA VAL A 30 -0.93 16.91 9.63
C VAL A 30 0.42 17.63 9.45
N LEU A 31 0.86 17.84 8.21
CA LEU A 31 2.14 18.49 7.87
C LEU A 31 1.91 19.82 7.14
N PRO A 32 2.75 20.85 7.37
CA PRO A 32 2.67 22.09 6.61
C PRO A 32 2.89 21.86 5.11
N ILE A 33 2.25 22.65 4.24
CA ILE A 33 2.42 22.59 2.78
C ILE A 33 3.90 22.70 2.39
N GLU A 34 4.64 23.61 3.02
CA GLU A 34 6.08 23.80 2.76
C GLU A 34 6.94 22.58 3.14
N THR A 35 6.44 21.74 4.06
CA THR A 35 7.07 20.46 4.37
C THR A 35 6.75 19.43 3.29
N LEU A 36 5.51 19.37 2.80
CA LEU A 36 5.10 18.46 1.73
C LEU A 36 5.86 18.70 0.42
N ARG A 37 6.21 19.96 0.11
CA ARG A 37 7.01 20.36 -1.06
C ARG A 37 8.44 19.82 -1.08
N LYS A 38 8.95 19.35 0.06
CA LYS A 38 10.32 18.82 0.19
C LYS A 38 10.43 17.36 -0.21
N PHE A 39 9.30 16.69 -0.45
CA PHE A 39 9.28 15.26 -0.78
C PHE A 39 9.03 15.04 -2.27
N GLN A 40 9.65 13.98 -2.80
CA GLN A 40 9.17 13.32 -4.00
C GLN A 40 8.14 12.26 -3.58
N TRP A 41 7.00 12.21 -4.26
CA TRP A 41 5.86 11.37 -3.87
C TRP A 41 5.69 10.19 -4.80
N THR A 42 5.58 9.00 -4.23
CA THR A 42 5.15 7.77 -4.92
C THR A 42 4.05 7.11 -4.13
N PHE A 43 3.05 6.60 -4.83
CA PHE A 43 1.91 5.88 -4.29
C PHE A 43 2.00 4.42 -4.73
N LEU A 44 2.13 3.50 -3.79
CA LEU A 44 1.96 2.07 -4.05
C LEU A 44 0.51 1.68 -3.75
N ILE A 45 -0.20 1.17 -4.75
CA ILE A 45 -1.57 0.68 -4.61
C ILE A 45 -1.65 -0.82 -4.90
N ARG A 46 -2.63 -1.49 -4.32
CA ARG A 46 -2.95 -2.90 -4.58
C ARG A 46 -4.45 -3.07 -4.60
N HIS A 47 -4.97 -3.94 -5.46
CA HIS A 47 -6.42 -4.14 -5.54
C HIS A 47 -7.01 -4.56 -4.16
N PRO A 48 -8.08 -3.90 -3.66
CA PRO A 48 -8.70 -4.19 -2.35
C PRO A 48 -9.05 -5.67 -2.11
N ARG A 49 -9.59 -6.35 -3.14
CA ARG A 49 -9.84 -7.80 -3.18
C ARG A 49 -8.64 -8.69 -2.81
N ARG A 50 -7.41 -8.18 -2.89
CA ARG A 50 -6.18 -8.90 -2.52
C ARG A 50 -5.59 -8.39 -1.21
N SER A 51 -5.54 -7.08 -1.02
CA SER A 51 -4.93 -6.45 0.16
C SER A 51 -5.75 -6.68 1.43
N ILE A 52 -7.07 -6.53 1.38
CA ILE A 52 -7.95 -6.61 2.55
C ILE A 52 -8.01 -8.02 3.13
N PRO A 53 -8.29 -9.10 2.37
CA PRO A 53 -8.23 -10.44 2.95
C PRO A 53 -6.82 -10.82 3.42
N SER A 54 -5.77 -10.27 2.79
CA SER A 54 -4.40 -10.45 3.27
C SER A 54 -4.17 -9.77 4.63
N TYR A 55 -4.69 -8.55 4.82
CA TYR A 55 -4.65 -7.85 6.10
C TYR A 55 -5.51 -8.54 7.15
N TYR A 56 -6.74 -8.96 6.82
CA TYR A 56 -7.62 -9.71 7.70
C TYR A 56 -6.96 -11.00 8.22
N ARG A 57 -6.23 -11.71 7.34
CA ARG A 57 -5.46 -12.90 7.74
C ARG A 57 -4.44 -12.60 8.84
N CYS A 58 -3.86 -11.40 8.86
CA CYS A 58 -2.92 -10.96 9.90
C CYS A 58 -3.58 -10.68 11.25
N THR A 59 -4.92 -10.59 11.30
CA THR A 59 -5.68 -10.27 12.52
C THR A 59 -6.43 -11.47 13.10
N VAL A 60 -6.19 -12.68 12.59
CA VAL A 60 -6.86 -13.91 13.02
C VAL A 60 -5.86 -15.06 13.22
N PRO A 61 -6.23 -16.11 14.00
CA PRO A 61 -5.37 -17.27 14.19
C PRO A 61 -5.00 -17.98 12.89
N PRO A 62 -3.76 -18.52 12.79
CA PRO A 62 -2.71 -18.49 13.81
C PRO A 62 -1.82 -17.23 13.77
N LEU A 63 -2.01 -16.35 12.78
CA LEU A 63 -1.06 -15.28 12.46
C LEU A 63 -1.17 -14.10 13.43
N ASP A 64 -2.36 -13.86 14.00
CA ASP A 64 -2.60 -12.88 15.08
C ASP A 64 -1.62 -12.99 16.25
N LYS A 65 -1.20 -14.20 16.61
CA LYS A 65 -0.20 -14.44 17.67
C LYS A 65 1.18 -13.93 17.31
N MET A 66 1.55 -13.98 16.04
CA MET A 66 2.85 -13.50 15.56
C MET A 66 2.84 -11.99 15.34
N THR A 67 1.75 -11.46 14.78
CA THR A 67 1.62 -10.04 14.47
C THR A 67 1.31 -9.22 15.73
N GLY A 68 0.58 -9.80 16.70
CA GLY A 68 0.01 -9.10 17.83
C GLY A 68 -1.26 -8.30 17.48
N PHE A 69 -1.80 -8.49 16.29
CA PHE A 69 -3.01 -7.80 15.82
C PHE A 69 -4.19 -8.75 16.03
N TYR A 70 -5.13 -8.37 16.89
CA TYR A 70 -6.29 -9.22 17.24
C TYR A 70 -7.62 -8.65 16.72
N ASN A 71 -7.58 -7.48 16.09
CA ASN A 71 -8.76 -6.79 15.59
C ASN A 71 -8.50 -6.33 14.16
N PHE A 72 -9.47 -6.58 13.29
CA PHE A 72 -9.51 -6.00 11.97
C PHE A 72 -10.07 -4.58 12.05
N MET A 73 -9.32 -3.59 11.57
CA MET A 73 -9.74 -2.19 11.54
C MET A 73 -9.92 -1.73 10.09
N PRO A 74 -11.16 -1.66 9.56
CA PRO A 74 -11.39 -1.27 8.17
C PRO A 74 -10.81 0.09 7.79
N SER A 75 -10.71 1.02 8.75
CA SER A 75 -10.10 2.35 8.54
C SER A 75 -8.59 2.28 8.23
N GLU A 76 -7.93 1.16 8.52
CA GLU A 76 -6.55 0.93 8.14
C GLU A 76 -6.39 0.54 6.66
N ALA A 77 -7.48 0.39 5.88
CA ALA A 77 -7.35 0.12 4.45
C ALA A 77 -6.68 1.28 3.69
N GLY A 78 -6.92 2.54 4.11
CA GLY A 78 -6.12 3.70 3.70
C GLY A 78 -6.34 4.23 2.27
N TYR A 79 -7.27 3.70 1.49
CA TYR A 79 -7.45 4.08 0.08
C TYR A 79 -8.02 5.48 -0.10
N ALA A 80 -9.02 5.85 0.71
CA ALA A 80 -9.61 7.17 0.70
C ALA A 80 -8.58 8.25 1.09
N GLU A 81 -7.72 7.93 2.06
CA GLU A 81 -6.63 8.79 2.52
C GLU A 81 -5.54 8.94 1.44
N LEU A 82 -5.18 7.85 0.75
CA LEU A 82 -4.25 7.90 -0.39
C LEU A 82 -4.78 8.80 -1.50
N ARG A 83 -6.05 8.65 -1.87
CA ARG A 83 -6.70 9.48 -2.88
C ARG A 83 -6.76 10.94 -2.45
N THR A 84 -7.17 11.20 -1.21
CA THR A 84 -7.25 12.57 -0.65
C THR A 84 -5.90 13.25 -0.71
N LEU A 85 -4.84 12.55 -0.31
CA LEU A 85 -3.47 13.06 -0.38
C LEU A 85 -3.04 13.32 -1.82
N PHE A 86 -3.29 12.37 -2.73
CA PHE A 86 -2.97 12.52 -4.16
C PHE A 86 -3.65 13.76 -4.75
N ASP A 87 -4.98 13.86 -4.62
CA ASP A 87 -5.77 14.96 -5.17
C ASP A 87 -5.34 16.31 -4.57
N PHE A 88 -5.01 16.35 -3.27
CA PHE A 88 -4.51 17.55 -2.60
C PHE A 88 -3.17 18.01 -3.16
N LEU A 89 -2.20 17.09 -3.33
CA LEU A 89 -0.87 17.42 -3.85
C LEU A 89 -0.95 18.00 -5.27
N VAL A 90 -1.81 17.43 -6.13
CA VAL A 90 -2.05 17.91 -7.49
C VAL A 90 -2.76 19.26 -7.49
N LYS A 91 -3.91 19.34 -6.80
CA LYS A 91 -4.79 20.52 -6.83
C LYS A 91 -4.10 21.78 -6.33
N GLU A 92 -3.37 21.67 -5.21
CA GLU A 92 -2.65 22.80 -4.61
C GLU A 92 -1.27 23.05 -5.24
N ARG A 93 -0.95 22.33 -6.33
CA ARG A 93 0.34 22.40 -7.05
C ARG A 93 1.51 22.28 -6.07
N ILE A 94 1.39 21.35 -5.13
CA ILE A 94 2.48 21.02 -4.20
C ILE A 94 3.57 20.31 -4.99
N VAL A 95 3.16 19.43 -5.90
CA VAL A 95 4.00 18.74 -6.86
C VAL A 95 3.29 18.74 -8.21
N ASP A 96 4.06 18.87 -9.30
CA ASP A 96 3.52 18.71 -10.65
C ASP A 96 3.01 17.28 -10.83
N GLU A 97 1.85 17.10 -11.46
CA GLU A 97 1.25 15.77 -11.66
C GLU A 97 2.20 14.81 -12.38
N SER A 98 3.02 15.32 -13.31
CA SER A 98 4.04 14.53 -14.02
C SER A 98 5.16 14.01 -13.13
N ASN A 99 5.32 14.56 -11.92
CA ASN A 99 6.31 14.13 -10.93
C ASN A 99 5.70 13.20 -9.88
N LEU A 100 4.37 12.99 -9.89
CA LEU A 100 3.71 11.97 -9.07
C LEU A 100 3.76 10.63 -9.78
N LEU A 101 4.06 9.59 -9.01
CA LEU A 101 4.12 8.23 -9.52
C LEU A 101 3.15 7.33 -8.77
N VAL A 102 2.34 6.57 -9.50
CA VAL A 102 1.52 5.50 -8.94
C VAL A 102 2.04 4.16 -9.45
N VAL A 103 2.35 3.24 -8.54
CA VAL A 103 2.76 1.87 -8.84
C VAL A 103 1.62 0.94 -8.41
N ASP A 104 1.08 0.18 -9.36
CA ASP A 104 0.14 -0.89 -9.04
C ASP A 104 0.91 -2.18 -8.71
N ALA A 105 0.59 -2.80 -7.57
CA ALA A 105 1.28 -3.98 -7.10
C ALA A 105 1.05 -5.22 -7.98
N ASP A 106 -0.08 -5.33 -8.69
CA ASP A 106 -0.28 -6.44 -9.62
C ASP A 106 0.57 -6.26 -10.88
N ASP A 107 0.73 -5.02 -11.36
CA ASP A 107 1.61 -4.70 -12.49
C ASP A 107 3.09 -4.93 -12.10
N LEU A 108 3.51 -4.47 -10.92
CA LEU A 108 4.85 -4.75 -10.35
C LEU A 108 5.13 -6.25 -10.24
N LEU A 109 4.15 -7.05 -9.81
CA LEU A 109 4.35 -8.49 -9.67
C LEU A 109 4.29 -9.24 -11.00
N ASP A 110 3.69 -8.66 -12.03
CA ASP A 110 3.64 -9.24 -13.37
C ASP A 110 4.92 -8.97 -14.17
N ASP A 111 5.52 -7.78 -14.03
CA ASP A 111 6.80 -7.41 -14.65
C ASP A 111 7.65 -6.54 -13.70
N PRO A 112 8.29 -7.14 -12.69
CA PRO A 112 9.02 -6.39 -11.67
C PRO A 112 10.22 -5.63 -12.23
N GLU A 113 10.92 -6.16 -13.24
CA GLU A 113 12.08 -5.46 -13.80
C GLU A 113 11.66 -4.20 -14.54
N ALA A 114 10.66 -4.28 -15.42
CA ALA A 114 10.20 -3.12 -16.17
C ALA A 114 9.69 -2.01 -15.23
N ILE A 115 8.88 -2.38 -14.24
CA ILE A 115 8.32 -1.42 -13.28
C ILE A 115 9.40 -0.79 -12.39
N ILE A 116 10.36 -1.58 -11.87
CA ILE A 116 11.43 -1.03 -11.02
C ILE A 116 12.39 -0.16 -11.83
N ARG A 117 12.72 -0.52 -13.07
CA ARG A 117 13.53 0.34 -13.97
C ARG A 117 12.84 1.69 -14.22
N ALA A 118 11.56 1.66 -14.54
CA ALA A 118 10.79 2.87 -14.80
C ALA A 118 10.60 3.72 -13.53
N TYR A 119 10.42 3.08 -12.37
CA TYR A 119 10.45 3.74 -11.06
C TYR A 119 11.78 4.45 -10.84
N CYS A 120 12.91 3.74 -10.97
CA CYS A 120 14.26 4.29 -10.80
C CYS A 120 14.49 5.51 -11.71
N GLN A 121 14.12 5.41 -12.99
CA GLN A 121 14.22 6.53 -13.94
C GLN A 121 13.42 7.76 -13.47
N HIS A 122 12.21 7.55 -12.96
CA HIS A 122 11.34 8.63 -12.48
C HIS A 122 11.89 9.32 -11.22
N VAL A 123 12.47 8.55 -10.30
CA VAL A 123 13.03 9.08 -9.04
C VAL A 123 14.50 9.48 -9.11
N GLY A 124 15.12 9.38 -10.29
CA GLY A 124 16.53 9.75 -10.50
C GLY A 124 17.51 8.80 -9.81
N LEU A 125 17.16 7.51 -9.71
CA LEU A 125 18.03 6.45 -9.21
C LEU A 125 18.55 5.57 -10.36
N ASP A 126 19.76 5.05 -10.20
CA ASP A 126 20.28 4.03 -11.10
C ASP A 126 19.71 2.66 -10.73
N PHE A 127 19.15 1.96 -11.72
CA PHE A 127 18.73 0.58 -11.55
C PHE A 127 19.95 -0.34 -11.35
N THR A 128 19.85 -1.26 -10.40
CA THR A 128 20.84 -2.34 -10.24
C THR A 128 20.13 -3.69 -10.06
N ASP A 129 20.77 -4.78 -10.49
CA ASP A 129 20.20 -6.13 -10.39
C ASP A 129 19.90 -6.54 -8.94
N ASN A 130 20.59 -5.92 -7.97
CA ASN A 130 20.36 -6.14 -6.53
C ASN A 130 19.00 -5.63 -6.03
N MET A 131 18.31 -4.78 -6.81
CA MET A 131 16.94 -4.37 -6.50
C MET A 131 15.92 -5.49 -6.76
N LEU A 132 16.30 -6.51 -7.55
CA LEU A 132 15.46 -7.67 -7.87
C LEU A 132 16.00 -8.97 -7.28
N ASN A 133 17.28 -9.02 -6.89
CA ASN A 133 17.94 -10.22 -6.40
C ASN A 133 18.78 -9.87 -5.17
N TRP A 134 18.70 -10.66 -4.12
CA TRP A 134 19.39 -10.35 -2.87
C TRP A 134 20.01 -11.60 -2.24
N GLY A 135 21.11 -11.38 -1.52
CA GLY A 135 21.91 -12.42 -0.90
C GLY A 135 21.64 -12.61 0.60
N GLU A 136 22.48 -13.42 1.23
CA GLU A 136 22.40 -13.67 2.67
C GLU A 136 22.66 -12.41 3.51
N GLU A 137 23.57 -11.54 3.06
CA GLU A 137 23.88 -10.29 3.77
C GLU A 137 22.69 -9.33 3.78
N ASP A 138 22.07 -9.11 2.62
CA ASP A 138 20.84 -8.32 2.49
C ASP A 138 19.72 -8.90 3.35
N THR A 139 19.59 -10.23 3.35
CA THR A 139 18.58 -10.94 4.15
C THR A 139 18.78 -10.70 5.64
N LYS A 140 20.01 -10.75 6.15
CA LYS A 140 20.31 -10.45 7.56
C LYS A 140 19.94 -9.01 7.92
N ILE A 141 20.32 -8.05 7.06
CA ILE A 141 19.96 -6.64 7.25
C ILE A 141 18.44 -6.49 7.27
N ALA A 142 17.73 -7.10 6.33
CA ALA A 142 16.27 -7.04 6.25
C ALA A 142 15.61 -7.64 7.51
N GLN A 143 16.07 -8.81 7.98
CA GLN A 143 15.56 -9.44 9.20
C GLN A 143 15.71 -8.52 10.42
N GLU A 144 16.85 -7.87 10.59
CA GLU A 144 17.07 -6.92 11.68
C GLU A 144 16.14 -5.70 11.58
N LYS A 145 16.00 -5.11 10.39
CA LYS A 145 15.19 -3.90 10.18
C LYS A 145 13.69 -4.18 10.30
N PHE A 146 13.24 -5.37 9.88
CA PHE A 146 11.83 -5.76 9.90
C PHE A 146 11.41 -6.57 11.14
N ALA A 147 12.31 -6.83 12.09
CA ALA A 147 12.02 -7.61 13.31
C ALA A 147 10.84 -7.09 14.16
N LYS A 148 10.46 -5.80 14.03
CA LYS A 148 9.30 -5.22 14.71
C LYS A 148 7.95 -5.55 14.06
N TRP A 149 7.98 -6.11 12.86
CA TRP A 149 6.81 -6.38 12.01
C TRP A 149 6.71 -7.87 11.67
N THR A 150 7.06 -8.74 12.63
CA THR A 150 6.98 -10.20 12.49
C THR A 150 5.60 -10.64 11.99
N GLY A 151 5.58 -11.56 11.03
CA GLY A 151 4.35 -12.06 10.41
C GLY A 151 3.86 -11.24 9.19
N PHE A 152 4.38 -10.02 8.97
CA PHE A 152 3.99 -9.20 7.80
C PHE A 152 4.93 -9.37 6.59
N HIS A 153 6.18 -9.74 6.83
CA HIS A 153 7.23 -9.76 5.79
C HIS A 153 7.86 -11.13 5.56
N GLU A 154 7.32 -12.19 6.18
CA GLU A 154 7.90 -13.55 6.13
C GLU A 154 8.10 -14.06 4.70
N ASP A 155 7.13 -13.85 3.81
CA ASP A 155 7.22 -14.29 2.41
C ASP A 155 8.40 -13.60 1.68
N ALA A 156 8.64 -12.31 1.96
CA ALA A 156 9.74 -11.55 1.37
C ALA A 156 11.09 -11.93 2.00
N LEU A 157 11.14 -12.04 3.33
CA LEU A 157 12.34 -12.44 4.09
C LEU A 157 12.78 -13.87 3.78
N GLY A 158 11.85 -14.76 3.41
CA GLY A 158 12.12 -16.13 2.99
C GLY A 158 12.49 -16.30 1.52
N SER A 159 12.57 -15.21 0.76
CA SER A 159 12.90 -15.23 -0.67
C SER A 159 14.28 -14.62 -0.93
N THR A 160 14.80 -14.80 -2.14
CA THR A 160 16.10 -14.25 -2.60
C THR A 160 15.96 -13.36 -3.84
N SER A 161 14.73 -13.14 -4.30
CA SER A 161 14.47 -12.31 -5.48
C SER A 161 12.99 -11.95 -5.62
N LEU A 162 12.74 -10.84 -6.32
CA LEU A 162 11.42 -10.46 -6.81
C LEU A 162 11.31 -10.85 -8.29
N ARG A 163 10.54 -11.92 -8.56
CA ARG A 163 10.38 -12.47 -9.91
C ARG A 163 8.95 -12.32 -10.42
N PRO A 164 8.76 -12.26 -11.76
CA PRO A 164 7.43 -12.28 -12.35
C PRO A 164 6.59 -13.44 -11.81
N ARG A 165 5.31 -13.18 -11.52
CA ARG A 165 4.37 -14.24 -11.15
C ARG A 165 4.31 -15.30 -12.25
N ASN A 166 4.28 -16.57 -11.83
CA ASN A 166 4.06 -17.66 -12.77
C ASN A 166 2.66 -17.52 -13.41
N LYS A 167 2.63 -17.30 -14.72
CA LYS A 167 1.40 -17.12 -15.50
C LYS A 167 0.46 -18.33 -15.41
N ALA A 168 0.99 -19.53 -15.12
CA ALA A 168 0.19 -20.74 -14.88
C ALA A 168 -0.69 -20.66 -13.61
N HIS A 169 -0.40 -19.73 -12.69
CA HIS A 169 -1.17 -19.49 -11.48
C HIS A 169 -2.15 -18.31 -11.58
N LYS A 170 -2.26 -17.66 -12.75
CA LYS A 170 -3.33 -16.67 -13.02
C LYS A 170 -4.66 -17.41 -13.19
N LYS A 171 -5.29 -17.76 -12.06
CA LYS A 171 -6.68 -18.21 -12.06
C LYS A 171 -7.57 -17.06 -12.52
N VAL A 172 -8.58 -17.39 -13.33
CA VAL A 172 -9.72 -16.49 -13.53
C VAL A 172 -10.45 -16.44 -12.20
N ILE A 173 -10.45 -15.27 -11.58
CA ILE A 173 -10.99 -15.10 -10.24
C ILE A 173 -12.27 -14.28 -10.35
N THR A 174 -13.36 -14.85 -9.85
CA THR A 174 -14.70 -14.27 -9.87
C THR A 174 -15.08 -13.70 -8.51
N ARG A 175 -16.06 -12.81 -8.54
CA ARG A 175 -17.06 -12.56 -7.48
C ARG A 175 -17.07 -13.62 -6.38
N GLU A 176 -17.71 -14.68 -6.82
CA GLU A 176 -18.26 -15.79 -6.08
C GLU A 176 -17.13 -16.70 -5.59
N SER A 177 -16.11 -16.94 -6.43
CA SER A 177 -14.97 -17.78 -6.04
C SER A 177 -14.15 -17.16 -4.90
N GLU A 178 -13.98 -15.83 -4.89
CA GLU A 178 -13.26 -15.17 -3.78
C GLU A 178 -14.09 -15.16 -2.50
N GLU A 179 -15.37 -14.81 -2.59
CA GLU A 179 -16.25 -14.79 -1.41
C GLU A 179 -16.38 -16.20 -0.80
N ALA A 180 -16.42 -17.25 -1.63
CA ALA A 180 -16.38 -18.63 -1.16
C ALA A 180 -15.05 -18.96 -0.44
N GLU A 181 -13.91 -18.54 -1.00
CA GLU A 181 -12.60 -18.72 -0.37
C GLU A 181 -12.50 -17.98 0.97
N TRP A 182 -12.98 -16.74 1.04
CA TRP A 182 -12.97 -15.95 2.28
C TRP A 182 -13.87 -16.58 3.34
N LYS A 183 -15.06 -17.04 2.96
CA LYS A 183 -15.95 -17.76 3.89
C LYS A 183 -15.32 -19.04 4.40
N GLN A 184 -14.67 -19.82 3.52
CA GLN A 184 -13.98 -21.03 3.91
C GLN A 184 -12.85 -20.75 4.90
N LYS A 185 -12.08 -19.68 4.68
CA LYS A 185 -10.90 -19.34 5.51
C LYS A 185 -11.26 -18.63 6.81
N PHE A 186 -12.25 -17.75 6.79
CA PHE A 186 -12.51 -16.78 7.85
C PHE A 186 -13.94 -16.84 8.42
N GLY A 187 -14.75 -17.78 7.95
CA GLY A 187 -16.14 -17.94 8.35
C GLY A 187 -17.05 -16.81 7.85
N ASP A 188 -18.32 -16.83 8.27
CA ASP A 188 -19.32 -15.85 7.85
C ASP A 188 -18.99 -14.42 8.30
N LYS A 189 -18.42 -14.27 9.50
CA LYS A 189 -17.98 -12.96 10.02
C LYS A 189 -16.88 -12.37 9.12
N GLY A 190 -15.82 -13.14 8.85
CA GLY A 190 -14.72 -12.66 8.02
C GLY A 190 -15.13 -12.37 6.59
N LEU A 191 -15.97 -13.22 5.98
CA LEU A 191 -16.57 -12.91 4.68
C LEU A 191 -17.26 -11.55 4.69
N LYS A 192 -18.13 -11.29 5.68
CA LYS A 192 -18.89 -10.05 5.77
C LYS A 192 -17.96 -8.84 5.90
N GLU A 193 -17.03 -8.87 6.86
CA GLU A 193 -16.12 -7.74 7.15
C GLU A 193 -15.18 -7.45 5.97
N ILE A 194 -14.62 -8.50 5.35
CA ILE A 194 -13.76 -8.35 4.16
C ILE A 194 -14.56 -7.76 2.99
N ARG A 195 -15.73 -8.31 2.69
CA ARG A 195 -16.56 -7.84 1.56
C ARG A 195 -16.96 -6.39 1.71
N GLU A 196 -17.44 -6.00 2.89
CA GLU A 196 -17.83 -4.62 3.18
C GLU A 196 -16.63 -3.66 3.02
N CYS A 197 -15.46 -4.04 3.52
CA CYS A 197 -14.25 -3.23 3.38
C CYS A 197 -13.76 -3.16 1.93
N VAL A 198 -13.84 -4.26 1.15
CA VAL A 198 -13.49 -4.27 -0.28
C VAL A 198 -14.40 -3.34 -1.06
N ASP A 199 -15.71 -3.46 -0.88
CA ASP A 199 -16.70 -2.66 -1.60
C ASP A 199 -16.57 -1.16 -1.26
N ALA A 200 -16.17 -0.84 -0.02
CA ALA A 200 -15.92 0.54 0.41
C ALA A 200 -14.70 1.19 -0.25
N ASN A 201 -13.67 0.41 -0.63
CA ASN A 201 -12.37 0.94 -1.07
C ASN A 201 -12.10 0.79 -2.58
N VAL A 202 -12.90 -0.01 -3.30
CA VAL A 202 -12.64 -0.33 -4.72
C VAL A 202 -12.64 0.90 -5.63
N LYS A 203 -13.53 1.86 -5.38
CA LYS A 203 -13.66 3.07 -6.21
C LYS A 203 -12.43 3.97 -6.11
N ASP A 204 -11.83 4.08 -4.93
CA ASP A 204 -10.64 4.90 -4.73
C ASP A 204 -9.40 4.23 -5.33
N TYR A 205 -9.31 2.90 -5.25
CA TYR A 205 -8.32 2.13 -5.99
C TYR A 205 -8.45 2.34 -7.51
N GLU A 206 -9.64 2.17 -8.08
CA GLU A 206 -9.89 2.36 -9.52
C GLU A 206 -9.61 3.78 -10.00
N TYR A 207 -9.83 4.78 -9.14
CA TYR A 207 -9.47 6.15 -9.39
C TYR A 207 -7.94 6.31 -9.51
N LEU A 208 -7.19 5.88 -8.48
CA LEU A 208 -5.72 5.99 -8.44
C LEU A 208 -5.05 5.17 -9.55
N LYS A 209 -5.63 4.00 -9.89
CA LYS A 209 -5.12 3.13 -10.96
C LYS A 209 -5.04 3.82 -12.32
N LYS A 210 -5.86 4.84 -12.59
CA LYS A 210 -5.79 5.61 -13.84
C LYS A 210 -4.44 6.30 -14.05
N PHE A 211 -3.75 6.59 -12.95
CA PHE A 211 -2.44 7.25 -12.90
C PHE A 211 -1.28 6.25 -12.74
N ALA A 212 -1.56 4.95 -12.72
CA ALA A 212 -0.52 3.93 -12.60
C ALA A 212 0.46 4.00 -13.78
N ILE A 213 1.74 3.85 -13.47
CA ILE A 213 2.82 3.79 -14.45
C ILE A 213 2.53 2.70 -15.49
N ARG A 214 2.81 3.00 -16.75
CA ARG A 214 2.70 2.05 -17.86
C ARG A 214 4.08 1.83 -18.44
N VAL A 215 4.48 0.57 -18.52
CA VAL A 215 5.76 0.10 -19.07
C VAL A 215 5.52 -0.79 -20.27
#